data_AF-A0A6L6PUT0-F1
#
_entry.id   AF-A0A6L6PUT0-F1
#
_cell.length_a   1.000
_cell.length_b   1.000
_cell.length_c   1.000
_cell.angle_alpha   90.00
_cell.angle_beta   90.00
_cell.angle_gamma   90.00
#
_symmetry.space_group_name_H-M   'P 1'
#
loop_
_entity.id
_entity.type
_entity.pdbx_description
1 polymer ?
#
loop_
_entity_poly.entity_id
_entity_poly.type
_entity_poly.pdbx_seq_one_letter_code
_entity_poly.pdbx_strand_id
1 'polypeptide(L)'
;MTACFHGVSMATVAINFSQATIDALAAQRASAPAAPTLGKAIDQVIQAGYSFSANHYFYSDILLATPESWLTYPDGGYQYFYGMTKTGATSGAITATMLEDYAPDAYRLVYEGQLKFSYTTNADNGVVLTNEGGAVTRVTLESRLAPDDAKYDKVFGNTTTVLSGTLSSDNAVQFNSTINAINLSADNVLASAKIAGTINASGNTADVGLGTSSAMLSGTVTSLQQTYTDGSTFTFSGTVAATSAMALDERLLSDSTYFSGNDTISVTMPATLPTAYAVNSGDGNDRITITGGGSMLSANGGNGDDTFVLGDHGHTVTGGAGMDSAIFSGARASYAVAASTTVTGTSTVAAIGGATDTLSGIERIQFDNAYVALDIAGNAGEVFRLYQAAFNRVPDLGGLGYWIKQVDNGLALQTMARYFTESAEFQALYGANPANDALVTSFYHNALHRDPDAGGFAYWLDVLNRKLVSTSDMLGFFSDSAENQAAVLPAILTGIAYTPYN
;
A
#
# COMPACT_ATOMS: atom_id res chain seq x y z
N MET A 1 21.93 8.23 -22.17
CA MET A 1 20.94 8.84 -21.27
C MET A 1 20.99 8.03 -19.99
N THR A 2 21.72 8.52 -19.01
CA THR A 2 21.82 7.91 -17.68
C THR A 2 20.53 8.29 -16.95
N ALA A 3 19.63 7.34 -16.76
CA ALA A 3 18.45 7.55 -15.93
C ALA A 3 18.95 7.82 -14.50
N CYS A 4 18.71 9.02 -13.98
CA CYS A 4 18.77 9.28 -12.56
C CYS A 4 17.73 8.36 -11.91
N PHE A 5 18.16 7.28 -11.28
CA PHE A 5 17.41 6.66 -10.20
C PHE A 5 17.26 7.74 -9.12
N HIS A 6 16.13 8.45 -9.16
CA HIS A 6 15.64 9.14 -7.98
C HIS A 6 15.47 8.04 -6.95
N GLY A 7 16.19 8.12 -5.82
CA GLY A 7 16.08 7.12 -4.76
C GLY A 7 14.61 7.00 -4.39
N VAL A 8 13.99 5.88 -4.74
CA VAL A 8 12.56 5.71 -4.56
C VAL A 8 12.31 5.64 -3.06
N SER A 9 11.35 6.43 -2.57
CA SER A 9 11.13 6.62 -1.14
C SER A 9 10.58 5.34 -0.54
N MET A 10 11.39 4.63 0.25
CA MET A 10 10.92 3.54 1.10
C MET A 10 9.85 4.04 2.08
N ALA A 11 8.69 3.40 2.06
CA ALA A 11 7.60 3.55 2.99
C ALA A 11 7.58 2.39 4.00
N THR A 12 7.06 2.68 5.19
CA THR A 12 6.74 1.68 6.20
C THR A 12 5.31 1.89 6.64
N VAL A 13 4.52 0.83 6.58
CA VAL A 13 3.13 0.81 7.03
C VAL A 13 2.95 -0.24 8.11
N ALA A 14 2.26 0.11 9.20
CA ALA A 14 1.88 -0.84 10.23
C ALA A 14 0.41 -0.64 10.63
N ILE A 15 -0.35 -1.74 10.64
CA ILE A 15 -1.72 -1.80 11.16
C ILE A 15 -1.75 -2.82 12.29
N ASN A 16 -2.33 -2.43 13.42
CA ASN A 16 -2.64 -3.33 14.51
C ASN A 16 -4.02 -2.95 15.04
N PHE A 17 -5.05 -3.66 14.58
CA PHE A 17 -6.43 -3.38 14.95
C PHE A 17 -7.02 -4.48 15.83
N SER A 18 -7.74 -4.06 16.87
CA SER A 18 -8.59 -4.96 17.66
C SER A 18 -9.94 -5.20 16.97
N GLN A 19 -10.70 -6.19 17.46
CA GLN A 19 -12.08 -6.39 17.00
C GLN A 19 -12.97 -5.16 17.27
N ALA A 20 -12.81 -4.50 18.42
CA ALA A 20 -13.62 -3.34 18.77
C ALA A 20 -13.38 -2.16 17.82
N THR A 21 -12.13 -1.92 17.42
CA THR A 21 -11.80 -0.89 16.42
C THR A 21 -12.37 -1.24 15.05
N ILE A 22 -12.24 -2.49 14.58
CA ILE A 22 -12.82 -2.92 13.30
C ILE A 22 -14.34 -2.76 13.28
N ASP A 23 -15.04 -3.17 14.35
CA ASP A 23 -16.49 -3.05 14.44
C ASP A 23 -16.94 -1.58 14.44
N ALA A 24 -16.22 -0.72 15.15
CA ALA A 24 -16.48 0.73 15.15
C ALA A 24 -16.26 1.35 13.76
N LEU A 25 -15.14 1.04 13.10
CA LEU A 25 -14.86 1.53 11.74
C LEU A 25 -15.91 1.04 10.73
N ALA A 26 -16.36 -0.21 10.85
CA ALA A 26 -17.42 -0.73 10.00
C ALA A 26 -18.77 -0.02 10.22
N ALA A 27 -19.12 0.25 11.48
CA ALA A 27 -20.31 1.02 11.82
C ALA A 27 -20.25 2.45 11.25
N GLN A 28 -19.09 3.11 11.35
CA GLN A 28 -18.89 4.45 10.79
C GLN A 28 -19.01 4.45 9.26
N ARG A 29 -18.46 3.45 8.59
CA ARG A 29 -18.51 3.31 7.13
C ARG A 29 -19.90 3.03 6.58
N ALA A 30 -20.77 2.41 7.38
CA ALA A 30 -22.17 2.23 7.01
C ALA A 30 -22.89 3.58 6.84
N SER A 31 -22.52 4.60 7.62
CA SER A 31 -23.03 5.97 7.49
C SER A 31 -22.20 6.87 6.57
N ALA A 32 -20.89 6.64 6.47
CA ALA A 32 -19.95 7.47 5.71
C ALA A 32 -18.92 6.57 4.97
N PRO A 33 -19.31 5.99 3.82
CA PRO A 33 -18.51 4.97 3.15
C PRO A 33 -17.22 5.50 2.52
N ALA A 34 -17.18 6.80 2.17
CA ALA A 34 -15.99 7.41 1.57
C ALA A 34 -14.83 7.54 2.57
N ALA A 35 -13.59 7.48 2.08
CA ALA A 35 -12.43 7.72 2.92
C ALA A 35 -12.39 9.17 3.44
N PRO A 36 -11.96 9.40 4.70
CA PRO A 36 -11.50 10.72 5.09
C PRO A 36 -10.29 11.05 4.22
N THR A 37 -10.29 12.22 3.59
CA THR A 37 -9.20 12.63 2.70
C THR A 37 -8.52 13.90 3.19
N LEU A 38 -7.27 14.08 2.79
CA LEU A 38 -6.48 15.26 3.10
C LEU A 38 -7.18 16.55 2.64
N GLY A 39 -7.78 16.54 1.44
CA GLY A 39 -8.56 17.66 0.92
C GLY A 39 -9.72 18.04 1.82
N LYS A 40 -10.56 17.06 2.21
CA LYS A 40 -11.72 17.32 3.08
C LYS A 40 -11.33 17.85 4.45
N ALA A 41 -10.23 17.35 5.04
CA ALA A 41 -9.77 17.82 6.34
C ALA A 41 -9.38 19.31 6.33
N ILE A 42 -8.82 19.79 5.22
CA ILE A 42 -8.47 21.20 5.02
C ILE A 42 -9.71 22.03 4.64
N ASP A 43 -10.52 21.54 3.70
CA ASP A 43 -11.73 22.22 3.22
C ASP A 43 -12.71 22.48 4.38
N GLN A 44 -12.89 21.54 5.30
CA GLN A 44 -13.79 21.69 6.45
C GLN A 44 -13.43 22.89 7.35
N VAL A 45 -12.13 23.16 7.54
CA VAL A 45 -11.67 24.30 8.33
C VAL A 45 -11.99 25.62 7.63
N ILE A 46 -11.80 25.67 6.31
CA ILE A 46 -12.12 26.85 5.49
C ILE A 46 -13.64 27.09 5.44
N GLN A 47 -14.41 26.01 5.25
CA GLN A 47 -15.87 26.05 5.24
C GLN A 47 -16.46 26.53 6.56
N ALA A 48 -15.89 26.12 7.70
CA ALA A 48 -16.32 26.63 9.01
C ALA A 48 -16.14 28.15 9.10
N GLY A 49 -14.95 28.69 8.80
CA GLY A 49 -14.69 30.13 8.87
C GLY A 49 -15.55 30.95 7.89
N TYR A 50 -15.74 30.43 6.67
CA TYR A 50 -16.62 31.08 5.70
C TYR A 50 -18.09 31.06 6.14
N SER A 51 -18.58 29.91 6.62
CA SER A 51 -19.95 29.77 7.11
C SER A 51 -20.23 30.68 8.30
N PHE A 52 -19.24 30.88 9.18
CA PHE A 52 -19.34 31.85 10.27
C PHE A 52 -19.62 33.23 9.70
N SER A 53 -18.77 33.70 8.78
CA SER A 53 -18.89 35.03 8.16
C SER A 53 -20.22 35.21 7.41
N ALA A 54 -20.69 34.16 6.72
CA ALA A 54 -21.92 34.20 5.93
C ALA A 54 -23.20 34.27 6.80
N ASN A 55 -23.22 33.57 7.94
CA ASN A 55 -24.38 33.54 8.83
C ASN A 55 -24.41 34.72 9.80
N HIS A 56 -23.27 35.35 10.07
CA HIS A 56 -23.09 36.38 11.08
C HIS A 56 -22.78 37.76 10.48
N TYR A 57 -23.61 38.21 9.54
CA TYR A 57 -23.40 39.49 8.86
C TYR A 57 -23.62 40.71 9.76
N PHE A 58 -24.49 40.59 10.77
CA PHE A 58 -24.83 41.68 11.71
C PHE A 58 -24.68 41.22 13.15
N TYR A 59 -23.78 41.87 13.91
CA TYR A 59 -23.66 41.66 15.35
C TYR A 59 -24.81 42.35 16.11
N SER A 60 -25.17 41.79 17.25
CA SER A 60 -26.13 42.36 18.20
C SER A 60 -25.47 43.29 19.21
N ASP A 61 -24.21 43.01 19.59
CA ASP A 61 -23.44 43.83 20.52
C ASP A 61 -21.94 43.71 20.22
N ILE A 62 -21.17 44.75 20.55
CA ILE A 62 -19.75 44.87 20.21
C ILE A 62 -18.95 45.62 21.28
N LEU A 63 -17.76 45.11 21.57
CA LEU A 63 -16.71 45.80 22.31
C LEU A 63 -15.44 45.84 21.47
N LEU A 64 -14.97 47.05 21.12
CA LEU A 64 -13.64 47.26 20.54
C LEU A 64 -12.72 47.97 21.53
N ALA A 65 -12.16 47.21 22.47
CA ALA A 65 -11.20 47.69 23.47
C ALA A 65 -9.88 46.90 23.45
N THR A 66 -8.81 47.56 23.89
CA THR A 66 -7.51 46.91 24.14
C THR A 66 -7.49 46.52 25.61
N PRO A 67 -7.17 45.26 26.00
CA PRO A 67 -6.71 44.14 25.17
C PRO A 67 -7.80 43.14 24.74
N GLU A 68 -9.05 43.34 25.16
CA GLU A 68 -10.16 42.42 24.93
C GLU A 68 -11.22 43.05 24.02
N SER A 69 -11.55 42.37 22.94
CA SER A 69 -12.60 42.78 22.02
C SER A 69 -13.46 41.62 21.60
N TRP A 70 -14.74 41.87 21.38
CA TRP A 70 -15.68 40.83 20.99
C TRP A 70 -16.86 41.39 20.20
N LEU A 71 -17.47 40.50 19.41
CA LEU A 71 -18.75 40.69 18.74
C LEU A 71 -19.66 39.55 19.16
N THR A 72 -20.92 39.84 19.47
CA THR A 72 -21.95 38.81 19.69
C THR A 72 -23.02 38.91 18.63
N TYR A 73 -23.71 37.81 18.36
CA TYR A 73 -24.70 37.72 17.31
C TYR A 73 -26.07 37.26 17.84
N PRO A 74 -27.16 37.56 17.13
CA PRO A 74 -28.52 37.28 17.60
C PRO A 74 -28.82 35.80 17.88
N ASP A 75 -28.10 34.88 17.26
CA ASP A 75 -28.22 33.43 17.45
C ASP A 75 -27.39 32.89 18.62
N GLY A 76 -26.67 33.76 19.34
CA GLY A 76 -25.79 33.39 20.44
C GLY A 76 -24.35 33.10 20.02
N GLY A 77 -24.01 33.22 18.74
CA GLY A 77 -22.63 33.17 18.28
C GLY A 77 -21.80 34.36 18.76
N TYR A 78 -20.48 34.20 18.73
CA TYR A 78 -19.56 35.29 19.03
C TYR A 78 -18.24 35.19 18.27
N GLN A 79 -17.59 36.35 18.11
CA GLN A 79 -16.17 36.47 17.79
C GLN A 79 -15.46 37.08 19.00
N TYR A 80 -14.34 36.52 19.42
CA TYR A 80 -13.54 37.05 20.51
C TYR A 80 -12.08 37.22 20.08
N PHE A 81 -11.54 38.44 20.22
CA PHE A 81 -10.18 38.82 19.86
C PHE A 81 -9.34 38.93 21.13
N TYR A 82 -8.32 38.08 21.25
CA TYR A 82 -7.41 38.05 22.38
C TYR A 82 -6.09 38.76 22.06
N GLY A 83 -5.55 39.46 23.05
CA GLY A 83 -4.30 40.23 22.89
C GLY A 83 -4.46 41.32 21.83
N MET A 84 -5.64 41.92 21.76
CA MET A 84 -6.00 42.90 20.75
C MET A 84 -5.23 44.20 20.98
N THR A 85 -4.74 44.83 19.91
CA THR A 85 -4.29 46.23 19.92
C THR A 85 -4.96 47.00 18.78
N LYS A 86 -5.29 48.27 19.00
CA LYS A 86 -5.91 49.14 17.98
C LYS A 86 -5.20 50.47 17.81
N THR A 87 -5.22 51.01 16.59
CA THR A 87 -4.78 52.37 16.26
C THR A 87 -5.96 53.23 15.83
N GLY A 88 -5.89 54.55 16.08
CA GLY A 88 -6.96 55.49 15.74
C GLY A 88 -8.19 55.43 16.65
N ALA A 89 -9.12 56.37 16.47
CA ALA A 89 -10.35 56.48 17.26
C ALA A 89 -11.58 55.98 16.49
N THR A 90 -11.76 56.47 15.26
CA THR A 90 -12.91 56.14 14.39
C THR A 90 -12.54 55.24 13.22
N SER A 91 -11.26 55.10 12.92
CA SER A 91 -10.74 54.16 11.95
C SER A 91 -9.27 53.89 12.21
N GLY A 92 -8.79 52.71 11.79
CA GLY A 92 -7.39 52.33 11.90
C GLY A 92 -7.17 50.84 11.75
N ALA A 93 -6.07 50.35 12.32
CA ALA A 93 -5.69 48.95 12.28
C ALA A 93 -5.91 48.28 13.64
N ILE A 94 -6.35 47.03 13.60
CA ILE A 94 -6.43 46.12 14.73
C ILE A 94 -5.44 44.99 14.48
N THR A 95 -4.69 44.60 15.51
CA THR A 95 -3.97 43.33 15.55
C THR A 95 -4.48 42.49 16.70
N ALA A 96 -4.51 41.16 16.53
CA ALA A 96 -4.84 40.23 17.59
C ALA A 96 -3.88 39.02 17.55
N THR A 97 -3.69 38.41 18.71
CA THR A 97 -2.88 37.19 18.86
C THR A 97 -3.69 35.92 18.67
N MET A 98 -5.01 36.00 18.92
CA MET A 98 -5.95 34.92 18.70
C MET A 98 -7.33 35.48 18.37
N LEU A 99 -8.07 34.80 17.50
CA LEU A 99 -9.48 35.02 17.22
C LEU A 99 -10.21 33.71 17.48
N GLU A 100 -11.27 33.76 18.26
CA GLU A 100 -12.20 32.66 18.46
C GLU A 100 -13.56 33.00 17.86
N ASP A 101 -13.98 32.22 16.88
CA ASP A 101 -15.31 32.22 16.30
C ASP A 101 -16.11 31.04 16.90
N TYR A 102 -17.24 31.33 17.52
CA TYR A 102 -18.11 30.33 18.13
C TYR A 102 -19.50 30.38 17.51
N ALA A 103 -19.93 29.27 16.92
CA ALA A 103 -21.26 29.07 16.40
C ALA A 103 -22.00 28.03 17.29
N PRO A 104 -23.07 28.42 17.99
CA PRO A 104 -23.83 27.52 18.86
C PRO A 104 -24.33 26.29 18.10
N ASP A 105 -24.27 25.14 18.77
CA ASP A 105 -24.69 23.83 18.23
C ASP A 105 -24.03 23.45 16.89
N ALA A 106 -22.89 24.07 16.56
CA ALA A 106 -22.17 23.85 15.30
C ALA A 106 -20.68 23.61 15.53
N TYR A 107 -19.92 24.65 15.89
CA TYR A 107 -18.48 24.54 16.05
C TYR A 107 -17.87 25.71 16.85
N ARG A 108 -16.64 25.48 17.32
CA ARG A 108 -15.70 26.49 17.79
C ARG A 108 -14.49 26.48 16.86
N LEU A 109 -14.11 27.64 16.35
CA LEU A 109 -13.00 27.82 15.42
C LEU A 109 -12.04 28.87 15.98
N VAL A 110 -10.78 28.48 16.18
CA VAL A 110 -9.76 29.31 16.80
C VAL A 110 -8.59 29.52 15.86
N TYR A 111 -8.23 30.76 15.61
CA TYR A 111 -7.06 31.17 14.86
C TYR A 111 -6.01 31.71 15.83
N GLU A 112 -4.79 31.18 15.83
CA GLU A 112 -3.67 31.67 16.64
C GLU A 112 -2.54 32.17 15.74
N GLY A 113 -1.90 33.27 16.12
CA GLY A 113 -0.77 33.84 15.39
C GLY A 113 -0.81 35.37 15.37
N GLN A 114 -0.50 35.98 14.23
CA GLN A 114 -0.69 37.42 14.02
C GLN A 114 -1.88 37.64 13.09
N LEU A 115 -2.98 38.14 13.64
CA LEU A 115 -4.18 38.51 12.87
C LEU A 115 -4.19 40.03 12.68
N LYS A 116 -4.60 40.49 11.49
CA LYS A 116 -4.67 41.92 11.15
C LYS A 116 -6.02 42.25 10.55
N PHE A 117 -6.64 43.31 11.05
CA PHE A 117 -7.88 43.84 10.54
C PHE A 117 -7.78 45.35 10.37
N SER A 118 -8.49 45.93 9.42
CA SER A 118 -8.81 47.35 9.43
C SER A 118 -10.21 47.54 9.99
N TYR A 119 -10.46 48.68 10.62
CA TYR A 119 -11.79 49.00 11.13
C TYR A 119 -12.20 50.43 10.80
N THR A 120 -13.50 50.63 10.67
CA THR A 120 -14.14 51.95 10.61
C THR A 120 -15.38 51.94 11.50
N THR A 121 -15.60 53.02 12.24
CA THR A 121 -16.80 53.25 13.06
C THR A 121 -17.73 54.23 12.35
N ASN A 122 -19.02 53.95 12.29
CA ASN A 122 -20.03 54.88 11.81
C ASN A 122 -20.57 55.78 12.95
N ALA A 123 -21.47 56.71 12.62
CA ALA A 123 -22.03 57.67 13.57
C ALA A 123 -22.90 57.03 14.68
N ASP A 124 -23.36 55.79 14.47
CA ASP A 124 -24.21 55.03 15.39
C ASP A 124 -23.38 54.01 16.21
N ASN A 125 -22.06 54.22 16.35
CA ASN A 125 -21.08 53.31 16.96
C ASN A 125 -20.95 51.94 16.27
N GLY A 126 -21.49 51.78 15.08
CA GLY A 126 -21.35 50.56 14.31
C GLY A 126 -19.96 50.40 13.73
N VAL A 127 -19.35 49.23 13.87
CA VAL A 127 -18.03 48.88 13.34
C VAL A 127 -18.14 48.03 12.07
N VAL A 128 -17.34 48.37 11.07
CA VAL A 128 -17.01 47.48 9.95
C VAL A 128 -15.58 46.99 10.14
N LEU A 129 -15.39 45.67 10.15
CA LEU A 129 -14.08 45.02 10.19
C LEU A 129 -13.75 44.45 8.80
N THR A 130 -12.53 44.69 8.33
CA THR A 130 -12.01 44.08 7.10
C THR A 130 -10.79 43.25 7.47
N ASN A 131 -10.75 41.99 7.03
CA ASN A 131 -9.58 41.14 7.19
C ASN A 131 -8.43 41.66 6.30
N GLU A 132 -7.30 41.99 6.92
CA GLU A 132 -6.07 42.46 6.23
C GLU A 132 -5.00 41.35 6.20
N GLY A 133 -5.42 40.11 6.46
CA GLY A 133 -4.58 38.93 6.50
C GLY A 133 -3.80 38.81 7.81
N GLY A 134 -2.62 38.22 7.73
CA GLY A 134 -1.83 37.87 8.90
C GLY A 134 -0.91 36.70 8.68
N ALA A 135 -0.19 36.34 9.74
CA ALA A 135 0.61 35.13 9.82
C ALA A 135 0.00 34.23 10.89
N VAL A 136 -0.99 33.42 10.50
CA VAL A 136 -1.64 32.46 11.39
C VAL A 136 -0.75 31.22 11.46
N THR A 137 -0.45 30.77 12.68
CA THR A 137 0.44 29.63 12.92
C THR A 137 -0.32 28.35 13.28
N ARG A 138 -1.53 28.50 13.81
CA ARG A 138 -2.44 27.40 14.14
C ARG A 138 -3.88 27.77 13.90
N VAL A 139 -4.66 26.83 13.36
CA VAL A 139 -6.13 26.90 13.31
C VAL A 139 -6.69 25.64 13.93
N THR A 140 -7.61 25.79 14.89
CA THR A 140 -8.28 24.69 15.58
C THR A 140 -9.78 24.76 15.31
N LEU A 141 -10.34 23.75 14.66
CA LEU A 141 -11.77 23.55 14.49
C LEU A 141 -12.25 22.44 15.43
N GLU A 142 -13.18 22.73 16.31
CA GLU A 142 -13.84 21.78 17.20
C GLU A 142 -15.32 21.73 16.83
N SER A 143 -15.84 20.55 16.46
CA SER A 143 -17.29 20.42 16.29
C SER A 143 -17.98 20.46 17.66
N ARG A 144 -19.17 21.07 17.69
CA ARG A 144 -20.00 21.25 18.90
C ARG A 144 -21.44 20.83 18.62
N LEU A 145 -21.60 19.76 17.86
CA LEU A 145 -22.92 19.25 17.49
C LEU A 145 -23.55 18.52 18.68
N ALA A 146 -24.86 18.67 18.83
CA ALA A 146 -25.64 17.90 19.78
C ALA A 146 -25.75 16.42 19.33
N PRO A 147 -25.82 15.43 20.25
CA PRO A 147 -25.88 14.01 19.88
C PRO A 147 -27.09 13.60 19.02
N ASP A 148 -28.14 14.40 18.97
CA ASP A 148 -29.34 14.22 18.16
C ASP A 148 -29.28 14.95 16.81
N ASP A 149 -28.25 15.76 16.55
CA ASP A 149 -28.03 16.40 15.26
C ASP A 149 -27.75 15.34 14.17
N ALA A 150 -28.34 15.52 12.99
CA ALA A 150 -28.20 14.59 11.87
C ALA A 150 -26.75 14.49 11.35
N LYS A 151 -25.91 15.50 11.59
CA LYS A 151 -24.49 15.55 11.21
C LYS A 151 -23.58 14.98 12.30
N TYR A 152 -24.09 14.68 13.50
CA TYR A 152 -23.30 14.09 14.58
C TYR A 152 -22.93 12.65 14.23
N ASP A 153 -21.61 12.37 14.19
CA ASP A 153 -21.13 11.01 13.99
C ASP A 153 -21.32 10.22 15.30
N LYS A 154 -22.26 9.28 15.30
CA LYS A 154 -22.59 8.49 16.50
C LYS A 154 -21.48 7.54 16.94
N VAL A 155 -20.51 7.27 16.06
CA VAL A 155 -19.37 6.41 16.36
C VAL A 155 -18.21 7.25 16.90
N PHE A 156 -17.84 8.32 16.20
CA PHE A 156 -16.66 9.12 16.54
C PHE A 156 -16.97 10.23 17.55
N GLY A 157 -18.19 10.75 17.55
CA GLY A 157 -18.61 11.89 18.35
C GLY A 157 -18.20 13.22 17.73
N ASN A 158 -18.01 14.25 18.56
CA ASN A 158 -17.42 15.49 18.08
C ASN A 158 -15.94 15.29 17.75
N THR A 159 -15.45 16.09 16.82
CA THR A 159 -14.07 16.03 16.34
C THR A 159 -13.35 17.33 16.60
N THR A 160 -12.03 17.24 16.70
CA THR A 160 -11.13 18.39 16.72
C THR A 160 -10.13 18.23 15.59
N THR A 161 -9.95 19.27 14.78
CA THR A 161 -8.96 19.35 13.70
C THR A 161 -8.06 20.55 13.93
N VAL A 162 -6.75 20.31 14.02
CA VAL A 162 -5.73 21.33 14.27
C VAL A 162 -4.78 21.39 13.09
N LEU A 163 -4.82 22.47 12.33
CA LEU A 163 -3.83 22.78 11.29
C LEU A 163 -2.70 23.61 11.91
N SER A 164 -1.44 23.23 11.68
CA SER A 164 -0.27 23.99 12.14
C SER A 164 0.69 24.25 10.98
N GLY A 165 1.19 25.48 10.84
CA GLY A 165 2.06 25.85 9.73
C GLY A 165 2.18 27.37 9.55
N THR A 166 2.41 27.80 8.31
CA THR A 166 2.29 29.21 7.90
C THR A 166 1.01 29.35 7.11
N LEU A 167 -0.04 29.82 7.76
CA LEU A 167 -1.40 29.90 7.22
C LEU A 167 -1.72 31.36 6.91
N SER A 168 -2.05 31.65 5.66
CA SER A 168 -2.35 33.02 5.24
C SER A 168 -3.52 33.08 4.27
N SER A 169 -4.36 34.08 4.48
CA SER A 169 -5.40 34.54 3.55
C SER A 169 -5.11 36.00 3.20
N ASP A 170 -5.23 36.36 1.94
CA ASP A 170 -5.19 37.75 1.51
C ASP A 170 -6.59 38.40 1.47
N ASN A 171 -6.61 39.70 1.23
CA ASN A 171 -7.83 40.50 1.09
C ASN A 171 -8.57 40.26 -0.24
N ALA A 172 -8.01 39.44 -1.13
CA ALA A 172 -8.59 39.07 -2.43
C ALA A 172 -9.32 37.73 -2.38
N VAL A 173 -9.68 37.27 -1.17
CA VAL A 173 -10.40 36.00 -0.94
C VAL A 173 -9.50 34.78 -1.26
N GLN A 174 -8.21 34.96 -1.53
CA GLN A 174 -7.29 33.88 -1.86
C GLN A 174 -6.50 33.44 -0.61
N PHE A 175 -6.37 32.14 -0.40
CA PHE A 175 -5.46 31.60 0.60
C PHE A 175 -4.26 30.92 -0.07
N ASN A 176 -3.12 31.03 0.59
CA ASN A 176 -1.88 30.35 0.24
C ASN A 176 -1.18 29.98 1.56
N SER A 177 -1.14 28.69 1.86
CA SER A 177 -0.71 28.20 3.16
C SER A 177 0.25 27.02 3.00
N THR A 178 1.20 26.91 3.92
CA THR A 178 2.03 25.71 4.09
C THR A 178 1.70 25.10 5.44
N ILE A 179 1.09 23.93 5.43
CA ILE A 179 0.69 23.15 6.60
C ILE A 179 1.78 22.11 6.86
N ASN A 180 2.36 22.15 8.07
CA ASN A 180 3.41 21.23 8.49
C ASN A 180 2.87 20.04 9.28
N ALA A 181 1.74 20.25 9.97
CA ALA A 181 1.07 19.21 10.72
C ALA A 181 -0.44 19.41 10.73
N ILE A 182 -1.17 18.29 10.68
CA ILE A 182 -2.60 18.22 10.95
C ILE A 182 -2.79 17.23 12.10
N ASN A 183 -3.38 17.66 13.20
CA ASN A 183 -3.76 16.76 14.29
C ASN A 183 -5.28 16.65 14.31
N LEU A 184 -5.81 15.43 14.39
CA LEU A 184 -7.23 15.18 14.57
C LEU A 184 -7.48 14.35 15.83
N SER A 185 -8.63 14.52 16.45
CA SER A 185 -9.13 13.62 17.50
C SER A 185 -10.65 13.59 17.45
N ALA A 186 -11.24 12.60 18.10
CA ALA A 186 -12.67 12.50 18.29
C ALA A 186 -12.99 12.06 19.72
N ASP A 187 -14.23 12.28 20.18
CA ASP A 187 -14.62 12.01 21.56
C ASP A 187 -14.47 10.52 21.96
N ASN A 188 -14.75 9.59 21.04
CA ASN A 188 -15.01 8.19 21.40
C ASN A 188 -13.97 7.18 20.89
N VAL A 189 -13.78 7.11 19.56
CA VAL A 189 -13.04 6.00 18.92
C VAL A 189 -11.61 6.40 18.55
N LEU A 190 -11.43 7.59 17.98
CA LEU A 190 -10.11 8.09 17.56
C LEU A 190 -9.49 8.95 18.66
N ALA A 191 -8.52 8.40 19.39
CA ALA A 191 -7.79 9.14 20.40
C ALA A 191 -6.92 10.25 19.77
N SER A 192 -6.21 9.93 18.70
CA SER A 192 -5.49 10.93 17.91
C SER A 192 -5.17 10.43 16.50
N ALA A 193 -5.16 11.34 15.53
CA ALA A 193 -4.50 11.20 14.26
C ALA A 193 -3.50 12.34 14.07
N LYS A 194 -2.31 12.05 13.54
CA LYS A 194 -1.26 13.03 13.27
C LYS A 194 -0.75 12.84 11.86
N ILE A 195 -0.84 13.89 11.06
CA ILE A 195 -0.29 13.97 9.72
C ILE A 195 0.84 14.98 9.78
N ALA A 196 2.02 14.62 9.27
CA ALA A 196 3.12 15.55 9.12
C ALA A 196 3.63 15.57 7.68
N GLY A 197 4.19 16.70 7.26
CA GLY A 197 4.74 16.87 5.93
C GLY A 197 4.99 18.34 5.62
N THR A 198 5.10 18.65 4.33
CA THR A 198 5.09 20.01 3.81
C THR A 198 3.93 20.08 2.82
N ILE A 199 2.74 20.42 3.32
CA ILE A 199 1.50 20.41 2.55
C ILE A 199 1.17 21.84 2.16
N ASN A 200 1.30 22.15 0.88
CA ASN A 200 0.91 23.47 0.36
C ASN A 200 -0.56 23.43 -0.03
N ALA A 201 -1.35 24.34 0.53
CA ALA A 201 -2.77 24.48 0.24
C ALA A 201 -3.05 25.89 -0.29
N SER A 202 -3.74 25.97 -1.42
CA SER A 202 -4.17 27.25 -2.00
C SER A 202 -5.57 27.16 -2.59
N GLY A 203 -6.23 28.30 -2.73
CA GLY A 203 -7.55 28.36 -3.34
C GLY A 203 -8.29 29.66 -3.02
N ASN A 204 -9.48 29.79 -3.60
CA ASN A 204 -10.40 30.86 -3.25
C ASN A 204 -11.21 30.45 -2.01
N THR A 205 -11.11 31.22 -0.93
CA THR A 205 -11.80 30.98 0.34
C THR A 205 -13.32 30.99 0.21
N ALA A 206 -13.91 31.75 -0.72
CA ALA A 206 -15.35 31.74 -0.95
C ALA A 206 -15.79 30.49 -1.72
N ASP A 207 -15.08 30.10 -2.77
CA ASP A 207 -15.43 28.90 -3.55
C ASP A 207 -15.28 27.63 -2.70
N VAL A 208 -14.17 27.51 -1.96
CA VAL A 208 -13.96 26.39 -1.03
C VAL A 208 -14.96 26.46 0.13
N GLY A 209 -15.21 27.67 0.65
CA GLY A 209 -16.12 27.91 1.77
C GLY A 209 -17.58 27.60 1.46
N LEU A 210 -18.03 27.84 0.23
CA LEU A 210 -19.35 27.46 -0.29
C LEU A 210 -19.42 26.00 -0.73
N GLY A 211 -18.29 25.29 -0.77
CA GLY A 211 -18.19 23.93 -1.29
C GLY A 211 -18.39 23.82 -2.81
N THR A 212 -18.20 24.91 -3.55
CA THR A 212 -18.23 24.92 -5.03
C THR A 212 -16.89 24.51 -5.64
N SER A 213 -15.82 24.51 -4.83
CA SER A 213 -14.49 24.02 -5.16
C SER A 213 -13.81 23.39 -3.93
N SER A 214 -12.61 22.83 -4.13
CA SER A 214 -11.75 22.30 -3.06
C SER A 214 -10.40 23.01 -3.06
N ALA A 215 -9.71 22.98 -1.91
CA ALA A 215 -8.33 23.44 -1.82
C ALA A 215 -7.43 22.68 -2.81
N MET A 216 -6.63 23.42 -3.57
CA MET A 216 -5.56 22.86 -4.37
C MET A 216 -4.41 22.46 -3.45
N LEU A 217 -4.05 21.18 -3.48
CA LEU A 217 -2.98 20.64 -2.65
C LEU A 217 -1.74 20.28 -3.47
N SER A 218 -0.57 20.52 -2.88
CA SER A 218 0.72 20.06 -3.40
C SER A 218 1.73 19.87 -2.26
N GLY A 219 2.93 19.41 -2.58
CA GLY A 219 3.96 19.10 -1.59
C GLY A 219 3.92 17.64 -1.16
N THR A 220 4.24 17.35 0.10
CA THR A 220 4.44 15.97 0.56
C THR A 220 3.83 15.71 1.94
N VAL A 221 3.37 14.49 2.15
CA VAL A 221 3.09 13.90 3.46
C VAL A 221 4.22 12.93 3.78
N THR A 222 4.82 13.06 4.97
CA THR A 222 5.94 12.24 5.44
C THR A 222 5.54 11.22 6.50
N SER A 223 4.42 11.45 7.18
CA SER A 223 3.86 10.50 8.13
C SER A 223 2.36 10.71 8.35
N LEU A 224 1.69 9.61 8.67
CA LEU A 224 0.30 9.56 9.13
C LEU A 224 0.21 8.51 10.24
N GLN A 225 -0.16 8.92 11.44
CA GLN A 225 -0.29 8.04 12.60
C GLN A 225 -1.66 8.21 13.22
N GLN A 226 -2.40 7.13 13.34
CA GLN A 226 -3.66 7.04 14.07
C GLN A 226 -3.51 6.13 15.28
N THR A 227 -4.08 6.56 16.39
CA THR A 227 -4.19 5.78 17.62
C THR A 227 -5.65 5.82 18.07
N TYR A 228 -6.21 4.65 18.30
CA TYR A 228 -7.58 4.47 18.77
C TYR A 228 -7.61 4.32 20.29
N THR A 229 -8.77 4.54 20.89
CA THR A 229 -8.93 4.52 22.36
C THR A 229 -8.68 3.15 23.00
N ASP A 230 -8.76 2.07 22.23
CA ASP A 230 -8.44 0.71 22.68
C ASP A 230 -6.95 0.33 22.50
N GLY A 231 -6.11 1.25 22.02
CA GLY A 231 -4.70 1.04 21.74
C GLY A 231 -4.40 0.51 20.33
N SER A 232 -5.41 0.29 19.49
CA SER A 232 -5.22 -0.02 18.08
C SER A 232 -4.51 1.13 17.36
N THR A 233 -3.76 0.80 16.31
CA THR A 233 -2.94 1.79 15.58
C THR A 233 -2.92 1.55 14.09
N PHE A 234 -2.87 2.64 13.33
CA PHE A 234 -2.42 2.67 11.94
C PHE A 234 -1.28 3.66 11.82
N THR A 235 -0.17 3.27 11.22
CA THR A 235 0.97 4.15 10.97
C THR A 235 1.47 4.00 9.55
N PHE A 236 1.73 5.14 8.92
CA PHE A 236 2.47 5.28 7.68
C PHE A 236 3.64 6.23 7.93
N SER A 237 4.83 5.86 7.45
CA SER A 237 6.00 6.73 7.37
C SER A 237 6.68 6.53 6.03
N GLY A 238 6.90 7.60 5.29
CA GLY A 238 7.39 7.58 3.91
C GLY A 238 7.02 8.90 3.24
N THR A 239 7.61 9.21 2.08
CA THR A 239 7.32 10.47 1.39
C THR A 239 6.35 10.23 0.24
N VAL A 240 5.11 10.71 0.38
CA VAL A 240 4.09 10.66 -0.67
C VAL A 240 3.61 12.05 -1.06
N ALA A 241 3.09 12.20 -2.27
CA ALA A 241 2.53 13.46 -2.73
C ALA A 241 1.28 13.83 -1.91
N ALA A 242 1.21 15.09 -1.47
CA ALA A 242 0.04 15.62 -0.78
C ALA A 242 -1.06 15.95 -1.81
N THR A 243 -2.02 15.03 -2.00
CA THR A 243 -3.16 15.21 -2.91
C THR A 243 -4.47 15.34 -2.15
N SER A 244 -5.49 15.94 -2.77
CA SER A 244 -6.82 16.08 -2.16
C SER A 244 -7.53 14.73 -1.94
N ALA A 245 -7.17 13.71 -2.72
CA ALA A 245 -7.73 12.36 -2.68
C ALA A 245 -7.01 11.43 -1.69
N MET A 246 -5.82 11.80 -1.20
CA MET A 246 -5.06 10.98 -0.27
C MET A 246 -5.91 10.61 0.95
N ALA A 247 -6.10 9.31 1.18
CA ALA A 247 -6.80 8.79 2.33
C ALA A 247 -6.01 9.07 3.62
N LEU A 248 -6.71 9.42 4.69
CA LEU A 248 -6.13 9.68 6.02
C LEU A 248 -6.33 8.50 6.99
N ASP A 249 -6.59 7.31 6.46
CA ASP A 249 -6.74 6.06 7.21
C ASP A 249 -6.07 4.90 6.47
N GLU A 250 -6.29 3.68 6.94
CA GLU A 250 -5.63 2.48 6.41
C GLU A 250 -6.00 2.17 4.96
N ARG A 251 -7.07 2.79 4.43
CA ARG A 251 -7.42 2.68 3.00
C ARG A 251 -6.39 3.34 2.09
N LEU A 252 -5.37 4.01 2.62
CA LEU A 252 -4.16 4.36 1.89
C LEU A 252 -3.57 3.16 1.13
N LEU A 253 -3.60 1.95 1.74
CA LEU A 253 -3.11 0.69 1.14
C LEU A 253 -3.95 0.19 -0.04
N SER A 254 -5.12 0.80 -0.31
CA SER A 254 -5.93 0.43 -1.47
C SER A 254 -5.40 1.02 -2.79
N ASP A 255 -4.52 2.02 -2.71
CA ASP A 255 -3.93 2.70 -3.87
C ASP A 255 -2.42 2.46 -3.88
N SER A 256 -1.98 1.57 -4.77
CA SER A 256 -0.57 1.20 -4.91
C SER A 256 0.32 2.35 -5.41
N THR A 257 -0.26 3.44 -5.93
CA THR A 257 0.55 4.56 -6.47
C THR A 257 1.29 5.35 -5.39
N TYR A 258 0.95 5.13 -4.12
CA TYR A 258 1.68 5.70 -2.98
C TYR A 258 2.93 4.88 -2.58
N PHE A 259 3.14 3.71 -3.18
CA PHE A 259 4.13 2.72 -2.80
C PHE A 259 4.91 2.30 -4.05
N SER A 260 6.03 2.98 -4.30
CA SER A 260 6.81 2.81 -5.55
C SER A 260 8.25 2.37 -5.32
N GLY A 261 8.65 2.28 -4.04
CA GLY A 261 9.97 1.84 -3.63
C GLY A 261 9.86 0.53 -2.85
N ASN A 262 11.01 0.02 -2.38
CA ASN A 262 11.02 -1.21 -1.59
C ASN A 262 10.45 -0.94 -0.20
N ASP A 263 9.19 -1.28 -0.01
CA ASP A 263 8.40 -0.89 1.14
C ASP A 263 8.25 -2.03 2.15
N THR A 264 7.92 -1.68 3.40
CA THR A 264 7.65 -2.66 4.45
C THR A 264 6.27 -2.45 5.02
N ILE A 265 5.40 -3.45 4.85
CA ILE A 265 4.00 -3.38 5.28
C ILE A 265 3.74 -4.50 6.28
N SER A 266 3.20 -4.16 7.45
CA SER A 266 2.84 -5.11 8.49
C SER A 266 1.39 -4.92 8.91
N VAL A 267 0.55 -5.93 8.72
CA VAL A 267 -0.89 -5.87 8.97
C VAL A 267 -1.29 -6.96 9.94
N THR A 268 -1.72 -6.55 11.13
CA THR A 268 -2.34 -7.42 12.14
C THR A 268 -3.79 -7.00 12.31
N MET A 269 -4.69 -7.90 11.92
CA MET A 269 -6.13 -7.75 12.00
C MET A 269 -6.72 -8.75 13.00
N PRO A 270 -7.92 -8.50 13.54
CA PRO A 270 -8.62 -9.50 14.33
C PRO A 270 -9.07 -10.67 13.44
N ALA A 271 -9.47 -11.78 14.06
CA ALA A 271 -9.85 -13.01 13.34
C ALA A 271 -11.12 -12.88 12.48
N THR A 272 -11.95 -11.86 12.72
CA THR A 272 -13.18 -11.63 11.96
C THR A 272 -13.23 -10.21 11.42
N LEU A 273 -13.36 -10.09 10.09
CA LEU A 273 -13.56 -8.82 9.41
C LEU A 273 -14.99 -8.74 8.87
N PRO A 274 -15.66 -7.57 8.95
CA PRO A 274 -17.00 -7.37 8.39
C PRO A 274 -16.98 -7.16 6.87
N THR A 275 -15.85 -6.72 6.32
CA THR A 275 -15.64 -6.45 4.88
C THR A 275 -14.22 -6.84 4.49
N ALA A 276 -14.02 -7.14 3.20
CA ALA A 276 -12.69 -7.48 2.70
C ALA A 276 -11.72 -6.29 2.83
N TYR A 277 -10.46 -6.62 3.12
CA TYR A 277 -9.34 -5.69 3.22
C TYR A 277 -8.26 -6.08 2.24
N ALA A 278 -7.84 -5.13 1.42
CA ALA A 278 -6.77 -5.30 0.45
C ALA A 278 -5.53 -4.51 0.88
N VAL A 279 -4.38 -5.15 0.79
CA VAL A 279 -3.05 -4.57 0.97
C VAL A 279 -2.37 -4.57 -0.40
N ASN A 280 -2.10 -3.41 -0.98
CA ASN A 280 -1.33 -3.30 -2.22
C ASN A 280 -0.01 -2.57 -1.94
N SER A 281 1.12 -3.17 -2.27
CA SER A 281 2.46 -2.60 -2.03
C SER A 281 3.11 -1.97 -3.25
N GLY A 282 2.66 -2.26 -4.47
CA GLY A 282 2.93 -1.42 -5.63
C GLY A 282 4.20 -1.79 -6.39
N ASP A 283 5.04 -0.80 -6.69
CA ASP A 283 6.31 -1.07 -7.37
C ASP A 283 7.42 -1.16 -6.33
N GLY A 284 8.40 -2.03 -6.55
CA GLY A 284 9.52 -2.23 -5.63
C GLY A 284 9.60 -3.67 -5.15
N ASN A 285 10.71 -4.02 -4.51
CA ASN A 285 10.84 -5.33 -3.87
C ASN A 285 10.33 -5.20 -2.43
N ASP A 286 9.07 -5.52 -2.22
CA ASP A 286 8.36 -5.24 -0.98
C ASP A 286 8.42 -6.38 0.01
N ARG A 287 8.26 -6.03 1.30
CA ARG A 287 8.07 -7.00 2.37
C ARG A 287 6.73 -6.79 3.05
N ILE A 288 5.84 -7.75 2.87
CA ILE A 288 4.45 -7.68 3.33
C ILE A 288 4.23 -8.77 4.39
N THR A 289 3.94 -8.39 5.62
CA THR A 289 3.58 -9.32 6.70
C THR A 289 2.10 -9.19 7.02
N ILE A 290 1.35 -10.29 6.93
CA ILE A 290 -0.09 -10.30 7.22
C ILE A 290 -0.43 -11.35 8.28
N THR A 291 -1.33 -10.99 9.19
CA THR A 291 -1.84 -11.88 10.24
C THR A 291 -3.30 -11.54 10.56
N GLY A 292 -4.13 -12.56 10.73
CA GLY A 292 -5.55 -12.44 11.06
C GLY A 292 -6.41 -12.23 9.82
N GLY A 293 -7.56 -11.56 9.98
CA GLY A 293 -8.41 -11.18 8.86
C GLY A 293 -9.43 -12.22 8.39
N GLY A 294 -9.41 -13.45 8.92
CA GLY A 294 -10.49 -14.42 8.75
C GLY A 294 -10.82 -14.76 7.30
N SER A 295 -9.80 -14.91 6.45
CA SER A 295 -9.93 -15.09 4.99
C SER A 295 -10.51 -13.92 4.21
N MET A 296 -10.59 -12.75 4.83
CA MET A 296 -11.02 -11.50 4.19
C MET A 296 -9.89 -10.48 4.07
N LEU A 297 -8.65 -10.87 4.39
CA LEU A 297 -7.44 -10.10 4.17
C LEU A 297 -6.70 -10.66 2.95
N SER A 298 -6.44 -9.79 1.97
CA SER A 298 -5.66 -10.13 0.77
C SER A 298 -4.48 -9.19 0.62
N ALA A 299 -3.37 -9.71 0.09
CA ALA A 299 -2.18 -8.92 -0.23
C ALA A 299 -1.78 -9.06 -1.70
N ASN A 300 -1.30 -7.96 -2.29
CA ASN A 300 -0.80 -7.87 -3.65
C ASN A 300 0.54 -7.13 -3.65
N GLY A 301 1.57 -7.79 -4.17
CA GLY A 301 2.94 -7.28 -4.25
C GLY A 301 3.06 -6.22 -5.34
N GLY A 302 2.72 -6.60 -6.57
CA GLY A 302 2.72 -5.69 -7.70
C GLY A 302 3.92 -5.94 -8.60
N ASN A 303 4.80 -4.96 -8.80
CA ASN A 303 5.99 -5.13 -9.63
C ASN A 303 7.24 -5.18 -8.75
N GLY A 304 8.07 -6.20 -8.91
CA GLY A 304 9.30 -6.39 -8.15
C GLY A 304 9.38 -7.80 -7.60
N ASP A 305 10.47 -8.11 -6.92
CA ASP A 305 10.61 -9.40 -6.24
C ASP A 305 10.08 -9.26 -4.80
N ASP A 306 8.81 -9.62 -4.60
CA ASP A 306 8.10 -9.38 -3.35
C ASP A 306 8.20 -10.55 -2.37
N THR A 307 8.16 -10.22 -1.07
CA THR A 307 8.19 -11.20 0.01
C THR A 307 6.99 -11.07 0.94
N PHE A 308 6.16 -12.11 0.96
CA PHE A 308 5.01 -12.24 1.83
C PHE A 308 5.36 -13.09 3.05
N VAL A 309 5.09 -12.59 4.25
CA VAL A 309 5.22 -13.33 5.51
C VAL A 309 3.81 -13.59 6.03
N LEU A 310 3.39 -14.84 6.00
CA LEU A 310 2.05 -15.27 6.40
C LEU A 310 2.12 -15.74 7.86
N GLY A 311 1.66 -14.87 8.79
CA GLY A 311 1.71 -15.14 10.23
C GLY A 311 0.65 -16.15 10.71
N ASP A 312 -0.36 -16.38 9.89
CA ASP A 312 -1.40 -17.40 10.04
C ASP A 312 -1.88 -17.86 8.65
N HIS A 313 -3.04 -18.50 8.57
CA HIS A 313 -3.50 -19.19 7.36
C HIS A 313 -4.84 -18.64 6.86
N GLY A 314 -5.14 -18.89 5.59
CA GLY A 314 -6.42 -18.52 4.97
C GLY A 314 -6.36 -17.24 4.15
N HIS A 315 -5.17 -16.77 3.79
CA HIS A 315 -4.95 -15.54 3.03
C HIS A 315 -5.07 -15.75 1.53
N THR A 316 -5.37 -14.66 0.82
CA THR A 316 -5.20 -14.61 -0.64
C THR A 316 -4.05 -13.67 -0.97
N VAL A 317 -3.06 -14.20 -1.66
CA VAL A 317 -1.84 -13.48 -2.02
C VAL A 317 -1.63 -13.50 -3.52
N THR A 318 -1.32 -12.34 -4.08
CA THR A 318 -0.86 -12.17 -5.46
C THR A 318 0.56 -11.60 -5.40
N GLY A 319 1.54 -12.30 -5.96
CA GLY A 319 2.91 -11.76 -6.07
C GLY A 319 2.94 -10.64 -7.08
N GLY A 320 2.78 -10.98 -8.36
CA GLY A 320 2.63 -10.02 -9.43
C GLY A 320 3.67 -10.26 -10.51
N ALA A 321 4.46 -9.25 -10.84
CA ALA A 321 5.55 -9.35 -11.79
C ALA A 321 6.89 -9.36 -11.07
N GLY A 322 7.66 -10.43 -11.24
CA GLY A 322 8.96 -10.58 -10.58
C GLY A 322 9.12 -12.01 -10.10
N MET A 323 10.05 -12.22 -9.18
CA MET A 323 10.26 -13.49 -8.48
C MET A 323 9.74 -13.36 -7.05
N ASP A 324 8.53 -13.84 -6.82
CA ASP A 324 7.82 -13.60 -5.57
C ASP A 324 7.92 -14.79 -4.60
N SER A 325 8.00 -14.47 -3.32
CA SER A 325 8.25 -15.43 -2.24
C SER A 325 7.20 -15.37 -1.14
N ALA A 326 6.64 -16.52 -0.77
CA ALA A 326 5.82 -16.66 0.43
C ALA A 326 6.59 -17.38 1.54
N ILE A 327 6.55 -16.83 2.75
CA ILE A 327 7.20 -17.36 3.95
C ILE A 327 6.12 -17.84 4.91
N PHE A 328 6.18 -19.12 5.25
CA PHE A 328 5.31 -19.77 6.22
C PHE A 328 6.11 -20.13 7.46
N SER A 329 5.50 -19.94 8.63
CA SER A 329 6.08 -20.40 9.89
C SER A 329 5.90 -21.91 10.04
N GLY A 330 6.91 -22.64 10.50
CA GLY A 330 6.84 -24.09 10.70
C GLY A 330 7.45 -24.92 9.58
N ALA A 331 7.59 -26.21 9.84
CA ALA A 331 8.21 -27.16 8.92
C ALA A 331 7.29 -27.48 7.74
N ARG A 332 7.87 -27.76 6.56
CA ARG A 332 7.13 -28.17 5.35
C ARG A 332 6.14 -29.31 5.57
N ALA A 333 6.44 -30.24 6.47
CA ALA A 333 5.57 -31.39 6.76
C ALA A 333 4.25 -31.00 7.44
N SER A 334 4.13 -29.79 7.98
CA SER A 334 2.89 -29.25 8.55
C SER A 334 1.90 -28.71 7.50
N TYR A 335 2.28 -28.76 6.23
CA TYR A 335 1.57 -28.13 5.13
C TYR A 335 1.33 -29.09 3.97
N ALA A 336 0.13 -29.03 3.40
CA ALA A 336 -0.18 -29.62 2.11
C ALA A 336 -0.03 -28.54 1.03
N VAL A 337 0.92 -28.72 0.12
CA VAL A 337 1.17 -27.81 -1.01
C VAL A 337 0.59 -28.42 -2.28
N ALA A 338 -0.13 -27.63 -3.06
CA ALA A 338 -0.55 -27.98 -4.42
C ALA A 338 -0.17 -26.83 -5.36
N ALA A 339 0.78 -27.10 -6.27
CA ALA A 339 1.28 -26.14 -7.24
C ALA A 339 0.35 -26.06 -8.47
N SER A 340 0.25 -24.87 -9.05
CA SER A 340 -0.50 -24.64 -10.29
C SER A 340 0.18 -25.34 -11.48
N THR A 341 -0.62 -25.99 -12.33
CA THR A 341 -0.13 -26.58 -13.59
C THR A 341 -0.04 -25.57 -14.74
N THR A 342 -0.40 -24.31 -14.51
CA THR A 342 -0.29 -23.22 -15.47
C THR A 342 0.47 -22.05 -14.86
N VAL A 343 1.25 -21.33 -15.67
CA VAL A 343 2.07 -20.19 -15.22
C VAL A 343 1.23 -19.12 -14.51
N THR A 344 0.03 -18.83 -15.02
CA THR A 344 -0.89 -17.82 -14.44
C THR A 344 -1.94 -18.40 -13.50
N GLY A 345 -1.83 -19.70 -13.15
CA GLY A 345 -2.80 -20.33 -12.28
C GLY A 345 -2.45 -20.15 -10.80
N THR A 346 -3.32 -20.67 -9.95
CA THR A 346 -3.25 -20.44 -8.50
C THR A 346 -2.78 -21.70 -7.79
N SER A 347 -1.73 -21.56 -6.99
CA SER A 347 -1.25 -22.59 -6.07
C SER A 347 -1.96 -22.47 -4.72
N THR A 348 -1.97 -23.54 -3.95
CA THR A 348 -2.56 -23.54 -2.59
C THR A 348 -1.60 -24.14 -1.57
N VAL A 349 -1.63 -23.60 -0.36
CA VAL A 349 -0.90 -24.12 0.79
C VAL A 349 -1.88 -24.24 1.94
N ALA A 350 -2.24 -25.46 2.30
CA ALA A 350 -3.16 -25.74 3.40
C ALA A 350 -2.38 -26.19 4.64
N ALA A 351 -2.55 -25.50 5.76
CA ALA A 351 -2.07 -26.00 7.04
C ALA A 351 -2.86 -27.25 7.44
N ILE A 352 -2.18 -28.27 7.97
CA ILE A 352 -2.87 -29.51 8.39
C ILE A 352 -3.85 -29.18 9.52
N GLY A 353 -5.15 -29.33 9.26
CA GLY A 353 -6.22 -28.99 10.20
C GLY A 353 -6.54 -27.49 10.31
N GLY A 354 -5.98 -26.65 9.42
CA GLY A 354 -6.19 -25.21 9.36
C GLY A 354 -6.87 -24.75 8.06
N ALA A 355 -6.84 -23.43 7.85
CA ALA A 355 -7.30 -22.79 6.62
C ALA A 355 -6.28 -22.94 5.48
N THR A 356 -6.72 -22.63 4.26
CA THR A 356 -5.91 -22.72 3.04
C THR A 356 -5.53 -21.35 2.53
N ASP A 357 -4.23 -21.13 2.35
CA ASP A 357 -3.69 -19.97 1.66
C ASP A 357 -3.74 -20.17 0.14
N THR A 358 -4.14 -19.11 -0.57
CA THR A 358 -4.30 -19.08 -2.02
C THR A 358 -3.23 -18.16 -2.60
N LEU A 359 -2.34 -18.72 -3.42
CA LEU A 359 -1.13 -18.04 -3.92
C LEU A 359 -1.16 -17.95 -5.45
N SER A 360 -1.23 -16.73 -5.98
CA SER A 360 -1.18 -16.45 -7.42
C SER A 360 0.10 -15.71 -7.77
N GLY A 361 0.82 -16.16 -8.81
CA GLY A 361 2.11 -15.55 -9.18
C GLY A 361 3.10 -15.53 -8.01
N ILE A 362 3.19 -16.64 -7.26
CA ILE A 362 4.22 -16.84 -6.24
C ILE A 362 5.06 -18.01 -6.71
N GLU A 363 6.35 -17.78 -6.90
CA GLU A 363 7.27 -18.76 -7.47
C GLU A 363 7.99 -19.55 -6.37
N ARG A 364 8.17 -18.96 -5.19
CA ARG A 364 9.00 -19.55 -4.13
C ARG A 364 8.22 -19.62 -2.81
N ILE A 365 8.39 -20.72 -2.09
CA ILE A 365 7.95 -20.85 -0.71
C ILE A 365 9.15 -21.15 0.18
N GLN A 366 9.24 -20.44 1.30
CA GLN A 366 10.12 -20.74 2.40
C GLN A 366 9.32 -21.28 3.59
N PHE A 367 9.72 -22.44 4.08
CA PHE A 367 9.35 -22.99 5.39
C PHE A 367 10.57 -22.91 6.34
N ASP A 368 10.37 -23.21 7.62
CA ASP A 368 11.47 -23.20 8.61
C ASP A 368 12.63 -24.15 8.24
N ASN A 369 12.35 -25.21 7.50
CA ASN A 369 13.31 -26.28 7.22
C ASN A 369 13.45 -26.68 5.74
N ALA A 370 12.75 -26.00 4.82
CA ALA A 370 12.73 -26.38 3.41
C ALA A 370 12.33 -25.21 2.51
N TYR A 371 12.77 -25.28 1.26
CA TYR A 371 12.33 -24.40 0.18
C TYR A 371 11.61 -25.20 -0.89
N VAL A 372 10.56 -24.60 -1.45
CA VAL A 372 9.73 -25.21 -2.48
C VAL A 372 9.53 -24.19 -3.61
N ALA A 373 9.78 -24.60 -4.85
CA ALA A 373 9.45 -23.82 -6.03
C ALA A 373 8.06 -24.23 -6.55
N LEU A 374 7.22 -23.24 -6.87
CA LEU A 374 5.82 -23.40 -7.31
C LEU A 374 5.62 -23.22 -8.82
N ASP A 375 6.57 -22.60 -9.51
CA ASP A 375 6.64 -22.43 -10.97
C ASP A 375 6.96 -23.75 -11.69
N ILE A 376 6.17 -24.80 -11.42
CA ILE A 376 6.32 -26.12 -12.04
C ILE A 376 6.03 -26.13 -13.55
N ALA A 377 5.32 -25.11 -14.01
CA ALA A 377 5.09 -24.80 -15.43
C ALA A 377 6.05 -23.72 -15.98
N GLY A 378 6.94 -23.18 -15.13
CA GLY A 378 7.94 -22.18 -15.50
C GLY A 378 9.37 -22.68 -15.26
N ASN A 379 10.28 -21.78 -14.89
CA ASN A 379 11.73 -22.02 -14.81
C ASN A 379 12.07 -23.25 -13.97
N ALA A 380 11.56 -23.36 -12.74
CA ALA A 380 11.93 -24.50 -11.88
C ALA A 380 11.46 -25.84 -12.45
N GLY A 381 10.26 -25.87 -13.06
CA GLY A 381 9.76 -27.04 -13.76
C GLY A 381 10.62 -27.43 -14.95
N GLU A 382 11.03 -26.47 -15.78
CA GLU A 382 11.89 -26.68 -16.94
C GLU A 382 13.28 -27.19 -16.53
N VAL A 383 13.87 -26.58 -15.49
CA VAL A 383 15.14 -27.02 -14.90
C VAL A 383 15.05 -28.46 -14.39
N PHE A 384 13.98 -28.79 -13.65
CA PHE A 384 13.77 -30.15 -13.13
C PHE A 384 13.67 -31.18 -14.26
N ARG A 385 12.86 -30.89 -15.30
CA ARG A 385 12.69 -31.78 -16.46
C ARG A 385 14.00 -31.98 -17.21
N LEU A 386 14.76 -30.91 -17.44
CA LEU A 386 16.02 -30.98 -18.18
C LEU A 386 17.06 -31.80 -17.42
N TYR A 387 17.13 -31.61 -16.11
CA TYR A 387 18.03 -32.37 -15.24
C TYR A 387 17.65 -33.85 -15.22
N GLN A 388 16.38 -34.18 -15.05
CA GLN A 388 15.92 -35.57 -15.08
C GLN A 388 16.18 -36.22 -16.45
N ALA A 389 15.83 -35.55 -17.55
CA ALA A 389 16.04 -36.04 -18.90
C ALA A 389 17.53 -36.27 -19.22
N ALA A 390 18.41 -35.42 -18.71
CA ALA A 390 19.85 -35.54 -18.91
C ALA A 390 20.42 -36.75 -18.16
N PHE A 391 20.07 -36.93 -16.88
CA PHE A 391 20.79 -37.85 -15.99
C PHE A 391 19.99 -39.06 -15.53
N ASN A 392 18.74 -39.21 -15.96
CA ASN A 392 17.83 -40.31 -15.60
C ASN A 392 17.70 -40.50 -14.08
N ARG A 393 17.62 -39.38 -13.34
CA ARG A 393 17.46 -39.39 -11.88
C ARG A 393 16.73 -38.14 -11.40
N VAL A 394 16.19 -38.21 -10.20
CA VAL A 394 15.72 -37.02 -9.50
C VAL A 394 16.93 -36.09 -9.25
N PRO A 395 16.82 -34.79 -9.54
CA PRO A 395 17.88 -33.83 -9.26
C PRO A 395 18.22 -33.81 -7.77
N ASP A 396 19.49 -33.63 -7.43
CA ASP A 396 19.87 -33.37 -6.05
C ASP A 396 19.46 -31.94 -5.65
N LEU A 397 19.09 -31.73 -4.39
CA LEU A 397 18.49 -30.47 -3.95
C LEU A 397 19.40 -29.25 -4.15
N GLY A 398 20.71 -29.42 -3.93
CA GLY A 398 21.70 -28.33 -4.06
C GLY A 398 22.00 -27.97 -5.51
N GLY A 399 22.24 -28.97 -6.35
CA GLY A 399 22.42 -28.80 -7.79
C GLY A 399 21.18 -28.21 -8.45
N LEU A 400 19.99 -28.67 -8.05
CA LEU A 400 18.73 -28.11 -8.52
C LEU A 400 18.60 -26.63 -8.16
N GLY A 401 18.87 -26.26 -6.90
CA GLY A 401 18.85 -24.86 -6.47
C GLY A 401 19.87 -23.97 -7.19
N TYR A 402 21.05 -24.50 -7.52
CA TYR A 402 22.01 -23.79 -8.36
C TYR A 402 21.43 -23.49 -9.75
N TRP A 403 20.87 -24.49 -10.44
CA TRP A 403 20.36 -24.30 -11.79
C TRP A 403 19.10 -23.44 -11.85
N ILE A 404 18.19 -23.57 -10.89
CA ILE A 404 17.03 -22.68 -10.73
C ILE A 404 17.52 -21.23 -10.68
N LYS A 405 18.48 -20.92 -9.78
CA LYS A 405 19.05 -19.58 -9.68
C LYS A 405 19.69 -19.09 -10.97
N GLN A 406 20.39 -19.94 -11.73
CA GLN A 406 20.99 -19.51 -13.00
C GLN A 406 19.92 -19.15 -14.03
N VAL A 407 18.87 -19.98 -14.16
CA VAL A 407 17.79 -19.75 -15.13
C VAL A 407 16.94 -18.55 -14.74
N ASP A 408 16.66 -18.37 -13.44
CA ASP A 408 15.98 -17.17 -12.92
C ASP A 408 16.76 -15.89 -13.21
N ASN A 409 18.10 -15.96 -13.22
CA ASN A 409 18.98 -14.84 -13.62
C ASN A 409 19.20 -14.73 -15.14
N GLY A 410 18.40 -15.43 -15.94
CA GLY A 410 18.38 -15.30 -17.40
C GLY A 410 19.30 -16.25 -18.16
N LEU A 411 19.87 -17.28 -17.52
CA LEU A 411 20.56 -18.34 -18.26
C LEU A 411 19.56 -19.08 -19.13
N ALA A 412 19.75 -19.05 -20.45
CA ALA A 412 18.91 -19.81 -21.37
C ALA A 412 19.02 -21.32 -21.08
N LEU A 413 17.88 -22.02 -21.02
CA LEU A 413 17.82 -23.48 -20.83
C LEU A 413 18.70 -24.25 -21.82
N GLN A 414 18.81 -23.78 -23.06
CA GLN A 414 19.67 -24.40 -24.07
C GLN A 414 21.15 -24.37 -23.66
N THR A 415 21.58 -23.32 -22.97
CA THR A 415 22.94 -23.22 -22.44
C THR A 415 23.14 -24.20 -21.29
N MET A 416 22.15 -24.34 -20.40
CA MET A 416 22.16 -25.36 -19.36
C MET A 416 22.21 -26.78 -19.94
N ALA A 417 21.43 -27.07 -20.98
CA ALA A 417 21.45 -28.35 -21.69
C ALA A 417 22.85 -28.66 -22.26
N ARG A 418 23.50 -27.65 -22.85
CA ARG A 418 24.90 -27.77 -23.30
C ARG A 418 25.83 -28.14 -22.14
N TYR A 419 25.77 -27.42 -21.03
CA TYR A 419 26.60 -27.72 -19.85
C TYR A 419 26.37 -29.13 -19.31
N PHE A 420 25.13 -29.63 -19.36
CA PHE A 420 24.84 -31.02 -19.02
C PHE A 420 25.49 -32.00 -19.97
N THR A 421 25.34 -31.81 -21.29
CA THR A 421 25.94 -32.70 -22.29
C THR A 421 27.47 -32.69 -22.29
N GLU A 422 28.08 -31.60 -21.83
CA GLU A 422 29.53 -31.46 -21.69
C GLU A 422 30.06 -31.99 -20.33
N SER A 423 29.17 -32.29 -19.39
CA SER A 423 29.55 -32.73 -18.04
C SER A 423 30.14 -34.14 -18.03
N ALA A 424 31.00 -34.40 -17.03
CA ALA A 424 31.57 -35.72 -16.81
C ALA A 424 30.48 -36.77 -16.49
N GLU A 425 29.40 -36.37 -15.82
CA GLU A 425 28.27 -37.26 -15.50
C GLU A 425 27.54 -37.71 -16.78
N PHE A 426 27.30 -36.80 -17.72
CA PHE A 426 26.70 -37.14 -19.01
C PHE A 426 27.62 -38.05 -19.84
N GLN A 427 28.91 -37.74 -19.91
CA GLN A 427 29.88 -38.59 -20.61
C GLN A 427 30.01 -39.98 -19.98
N ALA A 428 29.81 -40.11 -18.66
CA ALA A 428 29.78 -41.40 -17.99
C ALA A 428 28.51 -42.20 -18.34
N LEU A 429 27.37 -41.52 -18.48
CA LEU A 429 26.06 -42.15 -18.75
C LEU A 429 25.88 -42.55 -20.22
N TYR A 430 26.29 -41.69 -21.15
CA TYR A 430 26.09 -41.89 -22.60
C TYR A 430 27.37 -42.26 -23.34
N GLY A 431 28.53 -42.17 -22.71
CA GLY A 431 29.85 -42.28 -23.35
C GLY A 431 30.41 -40.93 -23.80
N ALA A 432 31.73 -40.85 -23.98
CA ALA A 432 32.40 -39.60 -24.36
C ALA A 432 32.11 -39.17 -25.82
N ASN A 433 31.77 -40.13 -26.69
CA ASN A 433 31.39 -39.87 -28.08
C ASN A 433 30.47 -41.01 -28.59
N PRO A 434 29.23 -41.10 -28.10
CA PRO A 434 28.30 -42.14 -28.52
C PRO A 434 28.01 -42.04 -30.01
N ALA A 435 27.77 -43.19 -30.64
CA ALA A 435 27.15 -43.21 -31.96
C ALA A 435 25.72 -42.64 -31.87
N ASN A 436 25.27 -41.95 -32.92
CA ASN A 436 23.99 -41.24 -32.91
C ASN A 436 22.79 -42.18 -32.65
N ASP A 437 22.82 -43.41 -33.17
CA ASP A 437 21.79 -44.43 -32.95
C ASP A 437 21.69 -44.85 -31.47
N ALA A 438 22.83 -45.07 -30.82
CA ALA A 438 22.91 -45.37 -29.39
C ALA A 438 22.45 -44.19 -28.54
N LEU A 439 22.81 -42.96 -28.93
CA LEU A 439 22.42 -41.73 -28.23
C LEU A 439 20.91 -41.51 -28.27
N VAL A 440 20.29 -41.63 -29.47
CA VAL A 440 18.83 -41.51 -29.63
C VAL A 440 18.13 -42.55 -28.76
N THR A 441 18.53 -43.82 -28.85
CA THR A 441 17.95 -44.90 -28.03
C THR A 441 18.04 -44.59 -26.54
N SER A 442 19.19 -44.08 -26.09
CA SER A 442 19.40 -43.74 -24.68
C SER A 442 18.50 -42.58 -24.23
N PHE A 443 18.23 -41.57 -25.05
CA PHE A 443 17.33 -40.47 -24.69
C PHE A 443 15.88 -40.93 -24.56
N TYR A 444 15.41 -41.85 -25.41
CA TYR A 444 14.10 -42.46 -25.24
C TYR A 444 13.99 -43.24 -23.92
N HIS A 445 15.01 -43.99 -23.53
CA HIS A 445 15.00 -44.73 -22.27
C HIS A 445 15.12 -43.83 -21.04
N ASN A 446 15.98 -42.83 -21.10
CA ASN A 446 16.34 -42.01 -19.94
C ASN A 446 15.35 -40.87 -19.70
N ALA A 447 14.86 -40.22 -20.75
CA ALA A 447 13.92 -39.12 -20.64
C ALA A 447 12.46 -39.56 -20.77
N LEU A 448 12.15 -40.56 -21.62
CA LEU A 448 10.76 -40.97 -21.88
C LEU A 448 10.40 -42.34 -21.28
N HIS A 449 11.37 -43.05 -20.71
CA HIS A 449 11.18 -44.37 -20.10
C HIS A 449 10.52 -45.41 -20.99
N ARG A 450 10.81 -45.37 -22.29
CA ARG A 450 10.28 -46.33 -23.29
C ARG A 450 11.29 -46.62 -24.39
N ASP A 451 10.97 -47.60 -25.23
CA ASP A 451 11.69 -47.84 -26.49
C ASP A 451 11.34 -46.76 -27.53
N PRO A 452 12.29 -46.41 -28.41
CA PRO A 452 11.99 -45.53 -29.53
C PRO A 452 11.04 -46.21 -30.51
N ASP A 453 10.04 -45.46 -30.97
CA ASP A 453 9.24 -45.90 -32.11
C ASP A 453 10.04 -45.74 -33.42
N ALA A 454 9.73 -46.55 -34.43
CA ALA A 454 10.52 -46.59 -35.67
C ALA A 454 10.59 -45.24 -36.40
N GLY A 455 9.50 -44.45 -36.35
CA GLY A 455 9.44 -43.14 -37.01
C GLY A 455 10.25 -42.09 -36.28
N GLY A 456 10.05 -41.97 -34.98
CA GLY A 456 10.79 -41.05 -34.12
C GLY A 456 12.29 -41.36 -34.08
N PHE A 457 12.67 -42.63 -33.99
CA PHE A 457 14.07 -43.06 -34.10
C PHE A 457 14.71 -42.58 -35.40
N ALA A 458 14.06 -42.88 -36.54
CA ALA A 458 14.57 -42.52 -37.86
C ALA A 458 14.69 -41.00 -38.03
N TYR A 459 13.72 -40.24 -37.52
CA TYR A 459 13.75 -38.78 -37.53
C TYR A 459 14.95 -38.22 -36.75
N TRP A 460 15.09 -38.60 -35.48
CA TRP A 460 16.16 -38.08 -34.62
C TRP A 460 17.55 -38.48 -35.13
N LEU A 461 17.68 -39.72 -35.64
CA LEU A 461 18.91 -40.19 -36.26
C LEU A 461 19.27 -39.38 -37.52
N ASP A 462 18.31 -39.06 -38.39
CA ASP A 462 18.56 -38.23 -39.60
C ASP A 462 19.04 -36.83 -39.22
N VAL A 463 18.34 -36.14 -38.31
CA VAL A 463 18.69 -34.76 -37.94
C VAL A 463 20.04 -34.67 -37.23
N LEU A 464 20.43 -35.68 -36.44
CA LEU A 464 21.77 -35.76 -35.84
C LEU A 464 22.85 -36.08 -36.88
N ASN A 465 22.63 -37.06 -37.77
CA ASN A 465 23.60 -37.43 -38.81
C ASN A 465 23.89 -36.27 -39.77
N ARG A 466 22.87 -35.49 -40.07
CA ARG A 466 22.96 -34.29 -40.92
C ARG A 466 23.40 -33.04 -40.15
N LYS A 467 23.60 -33.14 -38.82
CA LYS A 467 24.01 -32.06 -37.93
C LYS A 467 23.06 -30.86 -37.97
N LEU A 468 21.78 -31.12 -38.17
CA LEU A 468 20.73 -30.09 -38.15
C LEU A 468 20.38 -29.67 -36.72
N VAL A 469 20.64 -30.55 -35.74
CA VAL A 469 20.51 -30.31 -34.31
C VAL A 469 21.75 -30.84 -33.60
N SER A 470 22.13 -30.20 -32.49
CA SER A 470 23.14 -30.71 -31.57
C SER A 470 22.54 -31.69 -30.56
N THR A 471 23.40 -32.42 -29.83
CA THR A 471 22.96 -33.27 -28.71
C THR A 471 22.22 -32.47 -27.63
N SER A 472 22.66 -31.25 -27.34
CA SER A 472 21.98 -30.38 -26.38
C SER A 472 20.62 -29.90 -26.90
N ASP A 473 20.46 -29.67 -28.21
CA ASP A 473 19.16 -29.31 -28.79
C ASP A 473 18.19 -30.49 -28.68
N MET A 474 18.66 -31.71 -29.01
CA MET A 474 17.86 -32.92 -28.84
C MET A 474 17.45 -33.13 -27.38
N LEU A 475 18.37 -32.91 -26.43
CA LEU A 475 18.07 -33.03 -25.00
C LEU A 475 16.97 -32.04 -24.58
N GLY A 476 17.06 -30.79 -25.04
CA GLY A 476 16.02 -29.79 -24.84
C GLY A 476 14.65 -30.23 -25.37
N PHE A 477 14.60 -30.77 -26.61
CA PHE A 477 13.36 -31.25 -27.21
C PHE A 477 12.75 -32.44 -26.48
N PHE A 478 13.56 -33.41 -26.03
CA PHE A 478 13.06 -34.53 -25.23
C PHE A 478 12.55 -34.07 -23.86
N SER A 479 13.34 -33.21 -23.19
CA SER A 479 13.00 -32.63 -21.89
C SER A 479 11.66 -31.90 -21.89
N ASP A 480 11.39 -31.10 -22.93
CA ASP A 480 10.18 -30.29 -23.00
C ASP A 480 9.05 -30.92 -23.84
N SER A 481 9.23 -32.18 -24.27
CA SER A 481 8.15 -32.92 -24.94
C SER A 481 6.93 -33.06 -24.03
N ALA A 482 5.73 -33.00 -24.62
CA ALA A 482 4.48 -33.21 -23.88
C ALA A 482 4.44 -34.55 -23.13
N GLU A 483 5.11 -35.57 -23.68
CA GLU A 483 5.28 -36.87 -23.04
C GLU A 483 6.11 -36.78 -21.77
N ASN A 484 7.29 -36.15 -21.81
CA ASN A 484 8.12 -35.97 -20.62
C ASN A 484 7.45 -35.06 -19.58
N GLN A 485 6.82 -33.96 -20.01
CA GLN A 485 6.06 -33.09 -19.12
C GLN A 485 4.97 -33.89 -18.37
N ALA A 486 4.21 -34.73 -19.08
CA ALA A 486 3.19 -35.58 -18.47
C ALA A 486 3.77 -36.64 -17.52
N ALA A 487 4.94 -37.21 -17.86
CA ALA A 487 5.62 -38.20 -17.02
C ALA A 487 6.17 -37.60 -15.71
N VAL A 488 6.69 -36.36 -15.77
CA VAL A 488 7.27 -35.66 -14.62
C VAL A 488 6.22 -35.04 -13.72
N LEU A 489 5.11 -34.55 -14.28
CA LEU A 489 4.10 -33.76 -13.57
C LEU A 489 3.67 -34.36 -12.21
N PRO A 490 3.35 -35.67 -12.09
CA PRO A 490 2.94 -36.26 -10.81
C PRO A 490 3.96 -36.08 -9.67
N ALA A 491 5.26 -36.00 -9.99
CA ALA A 491 6.33 -35.85 -9.01
C ALA A 491 6.48 -34.41 -8.48
N ILE A 492 5.95 -33.41 -9.22
CA ILE A 492 6.15 -31.99 -8.92
C ILE A 492 4.84 -31.24 -8.58
N LEU A 493 3.68 -31.89 -8.63
CA LEU A 493 2.39 -31.29 -8.25
C LEU A 493 2.33 -30.72 -6.83
N THR A 494 3.20 -31.19 -5.92
CA THR A 494 3.32 -30.64 -4.55
C THR A 494 4.38 -29.54 -4.40
N GLY A 495 4.81 -28.97 -5.53
CA GLY A 495 5.98 -28.11 -5.65
C GLY A 495 7.30 -28.88 -5.68
N ILE A 496 8.36 -28.19 -6.09
CA ILE A 496 9.70 -28.75 -6.28
C ILE A 496 10.58 -28.38 -5.09
N ALA A 497 10.99 -29.36 -4.29
CA ALA A 497 11.93 -29.12 -3.19
C ALA A 497 13.35 -28.84 -3.71
N TYR A 498 14.02 -27.85 -3.14
CA TYR A 498 15.41 -27.52 -3.48
C TYR A 498 16.15 -26.90 -2.28
N THR A 499 17.47 -26.80 -2.36
CA THR A 499 18.29 -26.03 -1.42
C THR A 499 18.74 -24.75 -2.13
N PRO A 500 18.37 -23.55 -1.65
CA PRO A 500 18.79 -22.30 -2.28
C PRO A 500 20.31 -22.21 -2.41
N TYR A 501 20.76 -21.75 -3.56
CA TYR A 501 22.18 -21.49 -3.81
C TYR A 501 22.50 -20.04 -3.45
N ASN A 502 23.34 -19.83 -2.44
CA ASN A 502 23.73 -18.49 -1.99
C ASN A 502 24.63 -17.76 -2.97
#